data_AF-A0AAE0W3J5-F1
#
_entry.id   AF-A0AAE0W3J5-F1
#
_cell.length_a   1.000
_cell.length_b   1.000
_cell.length_c   1.000
_cell.angle_alpha   90.00
_cell.angle_beta   90.00
_cell.angle_gamma   90.00
#
_symmetry.space_group_name_H-M   'P 1'
#
loop_
_entity.id
_entity.type
_entity.pdbx_description
1 polymer ?
#
loop_
_entity_poly.entity_id
_entity_poly.type
_entity_poly.pdbx_seq_one_letter_code
_entity_poly.pdbx_strand_id
1 'polypeptide(L)'
;MTYGIVFLFLVVFSRYTSAWNDNYTVGYTLCRSNHKCGNYGYEYKWCYTTNRNNWDYCCANECKTRYFRNGNFYVCSVGNEQMFCGGGGFRNVKGPTCLSSYPCGLHNDVKVEGYFWCYTDKSWDYCCHPDDKCGKHGESYNWCYTGYDKGKNSNGYWAYCTPE
;
A
#
# COMPACT_ATOMS: atom_id res chain seq x y z
N MET A 1 -12.07 19.16 -52.38
CA MET A 1 -11.09 18.22 -51.82
C MET A 1 -10.79 18.69 -50.42
N THR A 2 -11.50 18.15 -49.44
CA THR A 2 -11.42 18.55 -48.03
C THR A 2 -11.05 17.30 -47.25
N TYR A 3 -9.84 17.29 -46.68
CA TYR A 3 -9.28 16.17 -45.96
C TYR A 3 -9.99 16.03 -44.61
N GLY A 4 -10.69 14.92 -44.41
CA GLY A 4 -11.29 14.55 -43.13
C GLY A 4 -10.22 14.00 -42.19
N ILE A 5 -9.99 14.69 -41.07
CA ILE A 5 -9.19 14.18 -39.97
C ILE A 5 -10.11 13.32 -39.10
N VAL A 6 -10.04 12.01 -39.26
CA VAL A 6 -10.64 11.05 -38.34
C VAL A 6 -9.77 11.02 -37.09
N PHE A 7 -10.22 11.68 -36.02
CA PHE A 7 -9.62 11.53 -34.70
C PHE A 7 -9.90 10.12 -34.18
N LEU A 8 -8.93 9.23 -34.37
CA LEU A 8 -8.88 7.95 -33.69
C LEU A 8 -8.64 8.24 -32.20
N PHE A 9 -9.71 8.32 -31.41
CA PHE A 9 -9.59 8.28 -29.96
C PHE A 9 -9.05 6.90 -29.59
N LEU A 10 -7.73 6.79 -29.46
CA LEU A 10 -7.10 5.72 -28.73
C LEU A 10 -7.66 5.81 -27.31
N VAL A 11 -8.59 4.92 -26.99
CA VAL A 11 -8.94 4.59 -25.61
C VAL A 11 -7.65 4.03 -25.01
N VAL A 12 -6.85 4.90 -24.41
CA VAL A 12 -5.78 4.49 -23.52
C VAL A 12 -6.52 3.82 -22.37
N PHE A 13 -6.65 2.50 -22.44
CA PHE A 13 -6.89 1.71 -21.25
C PHE A 13 -5.70 1.99 -20.34
N SER A 14 -5.85 3.00 -19.49
CA SER A 14 -5.03 3.17 -18.31
C SER A 14 -5.33 1.96 -17.45
N ARG A 15 -4.69 0.83 -17.77
CA ARG A 15 -4.47 -0.22 -16.80
C ARG A 15 -3.73 0.50 -15.69
N TYR A 16 -4.43 0.79 -14.60
CA TYR A 16 -3.83 1.12 -13.32
C TYR A 16 -3.02 -0.11 -12.87
N THR A 17 -1.94 -0.44 -13.57
CA THR A 17 -0.86 -1.23 -13.00
C THR A 17 -0.15 -0.24 -12.10
N SER A 18 -0.41 -0.33 -10.81
CA SER A 18 0.33 0.33 -9.76
C SER A 18 1.81 0.00 -9.90
N ALA A 19 2.52 0.78 -10.73
CA ALA A 19 3.97 0.74 -10.80
C ALA A 19 4.46 1.14 -9.42
N TRP A 20 5.00 0.18 -8.67
CA TRP A 20 5.53 0.43 -7.35
C TRP A 20 6.61 1.52 -7.46
N ASN A 21 6.39 2.62 -6.75
CA ASN A 21 7.16 3.84 -6.93
C ASN A 21 8.45 3.75 -6.10
N ASP A 22 9.61 4.02 -6.71
CA ASP A 22 10.93 4.10 -6.03
C ASP A 22 11.00 5.21 -4.94
N ASN A 23 9.90 5.92 -4.68
CA ASN A 23 9.77 6.85 -3.57
C ASN A 23 9.26 6.19 -2.26
N TYR A 24 8.84 4.92 -2.25
CA TYR A 24 8.26 4.28 -1.07
C TYR A 24 8.97 2.98 -0.67
N THR A 25 9.09 2.77 0.63
CA THR A 25 9.66 1.56 1.24
C THR A 25 8.71 0.36 1.10
N VAL A 26 9.14 -0.85 1.46
CA VAL A 26 8.29 -2.06 1.48
C VAL A 26 7.02 -1.88 2.30
N GLY A 27 7.14 -1.17 3.44
CA GLY A 27 6.03 -0.78 4.30
C GLY A 27 5.24 0.43 3.80
N TYR A 28 5.49 0.90 2.59
CA TYR A 28 4.82 2.06 1.98
C TYR A 28 5.05 3.39 2.74
N THR A 29 6.24 3.54 3.35
CA THR A 29 6.68 4.79 3.95
C THR A 29 7.44 5.64 2.93
N LEU A 30 7.22 6.95 2.93
CA LEU A 30 7.87 7.86 1.98
C LEU A 30 9.38 7.98 2.26
N CYS A 31 10.18 7.74 1.23
CA CYS A 31 11.61 8.02 1.19
C CYS A 31 11.88 9.52 1.10
N ARG A 32 13.02 9.96 1.63
CA ARG A 32 13.47 11.35 1.47
C ARG A 32 13.63 11.71 0.01
N SER A 33 13.31 12.96 -0.32
CA SER A 33 13.43 13.49 -1.68
C SER A 33 14.85 13.36 -2.25
N ASN A 34 15.87 13.48 -1.40
CA ASN A 34 17.29 13.35 -1.76
C ASN A 34 17.88 11.95 -1.53
N HIS A 35 17.07 10.98 -1.12
CA HIS A 35 17.53 9.62 -0.85
C HIS A 35 16.39 8.63 -1.13
N LYS A 36 16.03 8.51 -2.40
CA LYS A 36 14.99 7.58 -2.89
C LYS A 36 15.43 6.13 -2.76
N CYS A 37 14.59 5.17 -3.10
CA CYS A 37 14.98 3.77 -3.15
C CYS A 37 16.16 3.56 -4.10
N GLY A 38 17.26 3.02 -3.57
CA GLY A 38 18.47 2.76 -4.32
C GLY A 38 19.38 1.78 -3.57
N ASN A 39 20.38 1.25 -4.26
CA ASN A 39 21.27 0.23 -3.69
C ASN A 39 22.27 0.81 -2.68
N TYR A 40 22.78 2.02 -2.93
CA TYR A 40 23.76 2.72 -2.07
C TYR A 40 24.93 1.85 -1.59
N GLY A 41 25.44 0.97 -2.46
CA GLY A 41 26.54 0.04 -2.15
C GLY A 41 26.12 -1.33 -1.62
N TYR A 42 24.83 -1.64 -1.55
CA TYR A 42 24.29 -2.92 -1.09
C TYR A 42 23.63 -3.72 -2.22
N GLU A 43 23.42 -5.02 -2.00
CA GLU A 43 22.70 -5.91 -2.94
C GLU A 43 21.17 -5.73 -2.93
N TYR A 44 20.66 -4.92 -2.00
CA TYR A 44 19.24 -4.60 -1.87
C TYR A 44 19.01 -3.09 -1.97
N LYS A 45 17.82 -2.70 -2.42
CA LYS A 45 17.38 -1.31 -2.40
C LYS A 45 16.91 -0.93 -1.00
N TRP A 46 17.26 0.27 -0.56
CA TRP A 46 16.76 0.86 0.69
C TRP A 46 16.71 2.38 0.56
N CYS A 47 16.13 3.05 1.55
CA CYS A 47 16.13 4.51 1.61
C CYS A 47 16.05 5.03 3.04
N TYR A 48 16.53 6.26 3.28
CA TYR A 48 16.16 7.00 4.47
C TYR A 48 14.73 7.51 4.33
N THR A 49 13.91 7.31 5.36
CA THR A 49 12.52 7.78 5.36
C THR A 49 12.44 9.24 5.79
N THR A 50 11.39 9.94 5.33
CA THR A 50 11.21 11.38 5.62
C THR A 50 11.06 11.68 7.11
N ASN A 51 10.73 10.68 7.92
CA ASN A 51 10.40 10.86 9.33
C ASN A 51 11.35 10.06 10.24
N ARG A 52 11.71 10.68 11.38
CA ARG A 52 12.51 10.09 12.48
C ARG A 52 13.95 9.68 12.18
N ASN A 53 14.57 10.19 11.09
CA ASN A 53 15.93 9.78 10.70
C ASN A 53 16.10 8.26 10.58
N ASN A 54 15.02 7.55 10.28
CA ASN A 54 15.05 6.10 10.11
C ASN A 54 15.33 5.73 8.65
N TRP A 55 15.58 4.46 8.39
CA TRP A 55 15.67 3.89 7.06
C TRP A 55 14.82 2.62 7.00
N ASP A 56 14.49 2.20 5.78
CA ASP A 56 13.75 0.96 5.54
C ASP A 56 14.07 0.41 4.15
N TYR A 57 13.78 -0.86 3.93
CA TYR A 57 14.01 -1.55 2.67
C TYR A 57 13.04 -1.08 1.59
N CYS A 58 13.46 -1.20 0.35
CA CYS A 58 12.61 -0.96 -0.80
C CYS A 58 12.47 -2.22 -1.64
N CYS A 59 11.31 -2.37 -2.26
CA CYS A 59 11.10 -3.44 -3.22
C CYS A 59 12.04 -3.28 -4.43
N ALA A 60 12.71 -4.37 -4.80
CA ALA A 60 13.51 -4.44 -6.03
C ALA A 60 12.62 -4.51 -7.29
N ASN A 61 11.42 -5.07 -7.14
CA ASN A 61 10.40 -5.25 -8.18
C ASN A 61 9.02 -4.79 -7.69
N GLU A 62 8.01 -4.80 -8.56
CA GLU A 62 6.65 -4.42 -8.18
C GLU A 62 6.09 -5.30 -7.04
N CYS A 63 5.42 -4.65 -6.08
CA CYS A 63 4.64 -5.34 -5.06
C CYS A 63 3.42 -6.01 -5.68
N LYS A 64 3.37 -7.34 -5.64
CA LYS A 64 2.33 -8.13 -6.32
C LYS A 64 1.80 -9.25 -5.45
N THR A 65 0.56 -9.61 -5.69
CA THR A 65 -0.05 -10.80 -5.10
C THR A 65 0.72 -12.06 -5.49
N ARG A 66 1.10 -12.84 -4.50
CA ARG A 66 1.64 -14.19 -4.63
C ARG A 66 0.72 -15.16 -3.92
N TYR A 67 0.37 -16.23 -4.63
CA TYR A 67 -0.57 -17.24 -4.16
C TYR A 67 0.16 -18.28 -3.33
N PHE A 68 -0.28 -18.49 -2.08
CA PHE A 68 0.22 -19.53 -1.19
C PHE A 68 -0.94 -20.44 -0.77
N ARG A 69 -0.62 -21.67 -0.31
CA ARG A 69 -1.65 -22.62 0.18
C ARG A 69 -2.49 -22.06 1.34
N ASN A 70 -1.94 -21.11 2.10
CA ASN A 70 -2.57 -20.52 3.28
C ASN A 70 -3.09 -19.09 3.03
N GLY A 71 -3.26 -18.67 1.78
CA GLY A 71 -3.76 -17.31 1.45
C GLY A 71 -2.93 -16.61 0.39
N ASN A 72 -3.39 -15.42 0.00
CA ASN A 72 -2.74 -14.60 -1.02
C ASN A 72 -2.06 -13.42 -0.34
N PHE A 73 -0.77 -13.21 -0.65
CA PHE A 73 0.05 -12.19 -0.02
C PHE A 73 0.69 -11.30 -1.08
N TYR A 74 0.54 -9.98 -0.95
CA TYR A 74 1.38 -8.97 -1.59
C TYR A 74 2.83 -9.05 -1.11
N VAL A 75 3.74 -9.43 -2.00
CA VAL A 75 5.16 -9.55 -1.71
C VAL A 75 6.01 -8.92 -2.80
N CYS A 76 7.22 -8.53 -2.43
CA CYS A 76 8.25 -8.09 -3.33
C CYS A 76 9.62 -8.64 -2.90
N SER A 77 10.59 -8.59 -3.80
CA SER A 77 11.95 -9.01 -3.52
C SER A 77 12.74 -7.88 -2.86
N VAL A 78 13.53 -8.21 -1.84
CA VAL A 78 14.50 -7.33 -1.19
C VAL A 78 15.83 -8.09 -1.14
N GLY A 79 16.75 -7.74 -2.03
CA GLY A 79 17.93 -8.57 -2.28
C GLY A 79 17.51 -9.98 -2.70
N ASN A 80 17.95 -10.98 -1.93
CA ASN A 80 17.62 -12.39 -2.15
C ASN A 80 16.39 -12.88 -1.35
N GLU A 81 15.76 -12.01 -0.58
CA GLU A 81 14.61 -12.34 0.27
C GLU A 81 13.29 -11.85 -0.33
N GLN A 82 12.19 -12.41 0.14
CA GLN A 82 10.82 -11.94 -0.16
C GLN A 82 10.26 -11.28 1.10
N MET A 83 9.81 -10.03 0.96
CA MET A 83 9.15 -9.29 2.04
C MET A 83 7.70 -9.04 1.68
N PHE A 84 6.83 -8.97 2.69
CA PHE A 84 5.49 -8.44 2.49
C PHE A 84 5.59 -6.97 2.09
N CYS A 85 4.65 -6.54 1.28
CA CYS A 85 4.56 -5.16 0.86
C CYS A 85 3.10 -4.82 0.72
N GLY A 86 2.78 -3.54 0.84
CA GLY A 86 1.39 -3.14 0.72
C GLY A 86 1.20 -1.72 1.16
N GLY A 87 0.49 -0.99 0.29
CA GLY A 87 0.13 0.40 0.46
C GLY A 87 -1.29 0.62 0.00
N GLY A 88 -1.98 1.55 0.65
CA GLY A 88 -3.27 2.10 0.29
C GLY A 88 -3.17 3.62 0.15
N GLY A 89 -4.24 4.26 -0.30
CA GLY A 89 -4.29 5.71 -0.45
C GLY A 89 -4.17 6.49 0.86
N PHE A 90 -4.68 7.72 0.88
CA PHE A 90 -4.51 8.65 2.01
C PHE A 90 -5.74 8.71 2.94
N ARG A 91 -6.57 7.67 2.93
CA ARG A 91 -7.82 7.59 3.69
C ARG A 91 -7.73 6.48 4.73
N ASN A 92 -7.88 6.84 6.00
CA ASN A 92 -8.03 5.87 7.07
C ASN A 92 -9.51 5.47 7.23
N VAL A 93 -9.78 4.57 8.17
CA VAL A 93 -11.15 4.08 8.41
C VAL A 93 -12.11 5.21 8.84
N LYS A 94 -11.62 6.29 9.44
CA LYS A 94 -12.44 7.45 9.85
C LYS A 94 -12.69 8.46 8.72
N GLY A 95 -11.97 8.38 7.59
CA GLY A 95 -12.06 9.31 6.46
C GLY A 95 -10.71 9.85 5.97
N PRO A 96 -10.69 10.87 5.09
CA PRO A 96 -9.46 11.40 4.53
C PRO A 96 -8.69 12.21 5.58
N THR A 97 -7.53 11.70 6.02
CA THR A 97 -6.72 12.34 7.07
C THR A 97 -5.24 11.88 7.11
N CYS A 98 -4.85 10.91 6.29
CA CYS A 98 -3.48 10.37 6.37
C CYS A 98 -2.46 11.36 5.81
N LEU A 99 -1.35 11.49 6.52
CA LEU A 99 -0.20 12.29 6.12
C LEU A 99 0.46 11.69 4.87
N SER A 100 0.87 12.55 3.93
CA SER A 100 1.46 12.09 2.66
C SER A 100 2.75 11.28 2.80
N SER A 101 3.46 11.44 3.93
CA SER A 101 4.68 10.69 4.25
C SER A 101 4.43 9.32 4.88
N TYR A 102 3.24 9.12 5.45
CA TYR A 102 2.77 7.86 6.02
C TYR A 102 1.35 7.59 5.52
N PRO A 103 1.18 7.38 4.20
CA PRO A 103 -0.09 6.90 3.65
C PRO A 103 -0.41 5.52 4.20
N CYS A 104 -1.61 5.01 3.91
CA CYS A 104 -1.97 3.67 4.33
C CYS A 104 -0.92 2.64 3.89
N GLY A 105 -0.45 1.81 4.80
CA GLY A 105 0.58 0.80 4.50
C GLY A 105 0.89 -0.08 5.70
N LEU A 106 1.75 -1.07 5.50
CA LEU A 106 2.21 -1.94 6.61
C LEU A 106 3.22 -1.23 7.51
N HIS A 107 3.93 -0.24 6.98
CA HIS A 107 5.05 0.44 7.62
C HIS A 107 6.03 -0.56 8.24
N ASN A 108 6.42 -0.38 9.50
CA ASN A 108 7.36 -1.28 10.18
C ASN A 108 6.74 -2.64 10.57
N ASP A 109 5.46 -2.86 10.24
CA ASP A 109 4.70 -4.08 10.58
C ASP A 109 4.55 -5.00 9.37
N VAL A 110 5.68 -5.29 8.72
CA VAL A 110 5.78 -6.12 7.51
C VAL A 110 5.67 -7.62 7.85
N LYS A 111 4.72 -8.00 8.70
CA LYS A 111 4.50 -9.37 9.17
C LYS A 111 3.18 -9.92 8.60
N VAL A 112 3.03 -11.25 8.64
CA VAL A 112 1.81 -11.98 8.21
C VAL A 112 0.55 -11.51 8.98
N GLU A 113 0.72 -11.08 10.23
CA GLU A 113 -0.34 -10.56 11.10
C GLU A 113 -0.39 -9.02 11.13
N GLY A 114 0.27 -8.37 10.17
CA GLY A 114 0.35 -6.92 10.13
C GLY A 114 -1.00 -6.27 9.82
N TYR A 115 -1.17 -5.03 10.25
CA TYR A 115 -2.31 -4.22 9.83
C TYR A 115 -1.86 -3.13 8.85
N PHE A 116 -2.84 -2.60 8.12
CA PHE A 116 -2.66 -1.38 7.37
C PHE A 116 -2.93 -0.20 8.30
N TRP A 117 -1.97 0.69 8.39
CA TRP A 117 -2.02 1.88 9.22
C TRP A 117 -1.68 3.10 8.38
N CYS A 118 -2.02 4.27 8.88
CA CYS A 118 -1.43 5.51 8.42
C CYS A 118 -1.21 6.44 9.62
N TYR A 119 -0.36 7.43 9.44
CA TYR A 119 -0.19 8.48 10.45
C TYR A 119 -1.06 9.68 10.10
N THR A 120 -1.84 10.17 11.06
CA THR A 120 -2.60 11.42 10.95
C THR A 120 -1.79 12.59 11.52
N ASP A 121 -2.38 13.78 11.61
CA ASP A 121 -1.76 14.93 12.28
C ASP A 121 -1.47 14.69 13.77
N LYS A 122 -2.17 13.73 14.40
CA LYS A 122 -2.14 13.49 15.86
C LYS A 122 -1.71 12.08 16.25
N SER A 123 -2.10 11.05 15.50
CA SER A 123 -1.90 9.65 15.89
C SER A 123 -1.89 8.67 14.72
N TRP A 124 -1.44 7.44 14.99
CA TRP A 124 -1.68 6.31 14.09
C TRP A 124 -3.16 5.96 14.05
N ASP A 125 -3.66 5.63 12.86
CA ASP A 125 -5.00 5.13 12.64
C ASP A 125 -4.99 3.97 11.65
N TYR A 126 -5.98 3.08 11.76
CA TYR A 126 -6.14 1.95 10.86
C TYR A 126 -6.60 2.38 9.47
N CYS A 127 -6.17 1.64 8.47
CA CYS A 127 -6.66 1.72 7.10
C CYS A 127 -7.39 0.45 6.71
N CYS A 128 -8.34 0.58 5.80
CA CYS A 128 -8.89 -0.59 5.13
C CYS A 128 -7.81 -1.29 4.31
N HIS A 129 -7.83 -2.61 4.30
CA HIS A 129 -6.98 -3.42 3.47
C HIS A 129 -7.21 -3.02 1.99
N PRO A 130 -6.17 -2.93 1.14
CA PRO A 130 -6.28 -2.52 -0.26
C PRO A 130 -7.41 -3.20 -1.07
N ASP A 131 -7.58 -4.52 -0.94
CA ASP A 131 -8.67 -5.25 -1.61
C ASP A 131 -10.02 -5.31 -0.87
N ASP A 132 -10.19 -4.61 0.25
CA ASP A 132 -11.48 -4.57 0.96
C ASP A 132 -11.87 -3.13 1.24
N LYS A 133 -12.67 -2.58 0.33
CA LYS A 133 -13.11 -1.20 0.43
C LYS A 133 -14.14 -1.07 1.54
N CYS A 134 -14.15 0.11 2.16
CA CYS A 134 -15.19 0.45 3.13
C CYS A 134 -16.59 0.28 2.54
N GLY A 135 -17.44 -0.52 3.19
CA GLY A 135 -18.79 -0.80 2.73
C GLY A 135 -19.60 -1.60 3.73
N LYS A 136 -20.85 -1.88 3.40
CA LYS A 136 -21.78 -2.56 4.31
C LYS A 136 -21.56 -4.06 4.45
N HIS A 137 -21.12 -4.74 3.38
CA HIS A 137 -20.90 -6.20 3.38
C HIS A 137 -22.07 -7.03 3.93
N GLY A 138 -23.31 -6.57 3.70
CA GLY A 138 -24.53 -7.21 4.22
C GLY A 138 -25.01 -6.71 5.59
N GLU A 139 -24.26 -5.83 6.24
CA GLU A 139 -24.57 -5.27 7.57
C GLU A 139 -25.30 -3.92 7.50
N SER A 140 -25.83 -3.48 8.64
CA SER A 140 -26.45 -2.15 8.79
C SER A 140 -25.44 -0.99 8.84
N TYR A 141 -24.17 -1.30 9.10
CA TYR A 141 -23.07 -0.36 9.25
C TYR A 141 -21.97 -0.60 8.20
N ASN A 142 -21.15 0.42 7.94
CA ASN A 142 -20.00 0.28 7.06
C ASN A 142 -18.78 -0.20 7.86
N TRP A 143 -18.05 -1.15 7.30
CA TRP A 143 -16.81 -1.66 7.87
C TRP A 143 -15.87 -2.17 6.77
N CYS A 144 -14.64 -2.47 7.17
CA CYS A 144 -13.65 -3.13 6.32
C CYS A 144 -12.65 -3.90 7.19
N TYR A 145 -11.96 -4.87 6.60
CA TYR A 145 -10.78 -5.49 7.18
C TYR A 145 -9.62 -4.50 7.21
N THR A 146 -8.90 -4.48 8.32
CA THR A 146 -7.72 -3.65 8.55
C THR A 146 -6.43 -4.46 8.61
N GLY A 147 -6.54 -5.77 8.87
CA GLY A 147 -5.42 -6.70 8.85
C GLY A 147 -5.09 -7.22 7.46
N TYR A 148 -3.87 -7.73 7.34
CA TYR A 148 -3.36 -8.35 6.13
C TYR A 148 -4.02 -9.71 5.82
N ASP A 149 -4.11 -10.60 6.81
CA ASP A 149 -4.71 -11.94 6.67
C ASP A 149 -6.25 -11.89 6.72
N LYS A 150 -6.89 -11.62 5.58
CA LYS A 150 -8.36 -11.64 5.48
C LYS A 150 -8.94 -13.05 5.68
N GLY A 151 -9.95 -13.17 6.54
CA GLY A 151 -10.83 -14.34 6.57
C GLY A 151 -10.27 -15.59 7.27
N LYS A 152 -9.16 -15.50 8.02
CA LYS A 152 -8.76 -16.58 8.93
C LYS A 152 -9.36 -16.39 10.32
N ASN A 153 -9.94 -17.46 10.85
CA ASN A 153 -10.77 -17.51 12.06
C ASN A 153 -9.97 -17.41 13.38
N SER A 154 -9.36 -16.26 13.63
CA SER A 154 -8.89 -15.92 14.98
C SER A 154 -8.82 -14.40 15.15
N ASN A 155 -9.86 -13.85 15.78
CA ASN A 155 -9.93 -12.57 16.47
C ASN A 155 -9.28 -11.34 15.79
N GLY A 156 -10.15 -10.52 15.17
CA GLY A 156 -10.03 -9.06 15.28
C GLY A 156 -9.07 -8.39 14.32
N TYR A 157 -9.50 -8.21 13.07
CA TYR A 157 -8.80 -7.39 12.09
C TYR A 157 -9.78 -6.61 11.20
N TRP A 158 -10.78 -5.98 11.80
CA TRP A 158 -11.76 -5.13 11.11
C TRP A 158 -12.03 -3.85 11.90
N ALA A 159 -12.51 -2.83 11.22
CA ALA A 159 -12.93 -1.58 11.84
C ALA A 159 -14.18 -1.03 11.15
N TYR A 160 -15.02 -0.33 11.92
CA TYR A 160 -16.03 0.55 11.34
C TYR A 160 -15.35 1.60 10.48
N CYS A 161 -15.98 1.92 9.35
CA CYS A 161 -15.39 2.83 8.39
C CYS A 161 -16.37 3.86 7.85
N THR A 162 -15.83 4.96 7.33
CA THR A 162 -16.60 6.03 6.67
C THR A 162 -16.44 5.91 5.15
N PRO A 163 -17.52 5.62 4.41
CA PRO A 163 -17.46 5.51 2.94
C PRO A 163 -17.10 6.85 2.28
N GLU A 164 -16.78 6.80 1.00
CA GLU A 164 -16.49 7.99 0.18
C GLU A 164 -17.72 8.87 -0.07
#